data_AF-A0A1M5Q4H3-F1
#
_entry.id   AF-A0A1M5Q4H3-F1
#
_cell.length_a   1.000
_cell.length_b   1.000
_cell.length_c   1.000
_cell.angle_alpha   90.00
_cell.angle_beta   90.00
_cell.angle_gamma   90.00
#
_symmetry.space_group_name_H-M   'P 1'
#
loop_
_entity.id
_entity.type
_entity.pdbx_description
1 polymer ?
#
loop_
_entity_poly.entity_id
_entity_poly.type
_entity_poly.pdbx_seq_one_letter_code
_entity_poly.pdbx_strand_id
1 'polypeptide(L)'
;MTRQELATKGKALTDIIVGPDYWAKKTIHDAEVPKTDDPLHLARAQQATAFANLEGPNPFKGMNREQLSLIAYDESGTFTVNERRAAWCEAYDQDEAQRRILCAKIVDEYNRTGKVVDSLLDVLKFYKSLPAIDQAMQFPADYEAQLRSRILAGGSSESLEELSSILGLGAELDFKQISQSKDANATLKSSFNA
;
A
#
# COMPACT_ATOMS: atom_id res chain seq x y z
N MET A 1 -22.66 -2.87 5.72
CA MET A 1 -21.85 -3.67 4.79
C MET A 1 -21.03 -4.67 5.58
N THR A 2 -20.96 -5.91 5.12
CA THR A 2 -20.04 -6.92 5.63
C THR A 2 -18.61 -6.68 5.11
N ARG A 3 -17.61 -7.33 5.72
CA ARG A 3 -16.22 -7.29 5.22
C ARG A 3 -16.12 -7.80 3.78
N GLN A 4 -16.87 -8.85 3.43
CA GLN A 4 -16.89 -9.38 2.07
C GLN A 4 -17.50 -8.37 1.09
N GLU A 5 -18.60 -7.71 1.47
CA GLU A 5 -19.19 -6.64 0.66
C GLU A 5 -18.23 -5.46 0.48
N LEU A 6 -17.47 -5.10 1.52
CA LEU A 6 -16.43 -4.07 1.44
C LEU A 6 -15.31 -4.47 0.46
N ALA A 7 -14.81 -5.70 0.54
CA ALA A 7 -13.78 -6.19 -0.38
C ALA A 7 -14.28 -6.17 -1.84
N THR A 8 -15.48 -6.68 -2.09
CA THR A 8 -16.10 -6.68 -3.42
C THR A 8 -16.28 -5.26 -3.94
N LYS A 9 -16.79 -4.35 -3.10
CA LYS A 9 -16.98 -2.95 -3.46
C LYS A 9 -15.66 -2.26 -3.77
N GLY A 10 -14.66 -2.42 -2.91
CA GLY A 10 -13.35 -1.83 -3.10
C GLY A 10 -12.66 -2.32 -4.36
N LYS A 11 -12.78 -3.63 -4.68
CA LYS A 11 -12.29 -4.18 -5.95
C LYS A 11 -13.00 -3.53 -7.15
N ALA A 12 -14.33 -3.46 -7.13
CA ALA A 12 -15.09 -2.85 -8.23
C ALA A 12 -14.70 -1.38 -8.45
N LEU A 13 -14.53 -0.60 -7.38
CA LEU A 13 -14.11 0.79 -7.45
C LEU A 13 -12.66 0.96 -7.92
N THR A 14 -11.77 0.05 -7.53
CA THR A 14 -10.36 0.04 -7.96
C THR A 14 -10.24 -0.34 -9.43
N ASP A 15 -11.02 -1.32 -9.92
CA ASP A 15 -11.02 -1.73 -11.33
C ASP A 15 -11.38 -0.57 -12.28
N ILE A 16 -12.19 0.41 -11.84
CA ILE A 16 -12.53 1.61 -12.62
C ILE A 16 -11.30 2.52 -12.83
N ILE A 17 -10.39 2.59 -11.86
CA ILE A 17 -9.30 3.58 -11.84
C ILE A 17 -7.95 3.00 -12.25
N VAL A 18 -7.75 1.69 -12.11
CA VAL A 18 -6.49 1.01 -12.49
C VAL A 18 -6.65 -0.25 -13.33
N GLY A 19 -7.89 -0.71 -13.55
CA GLY A 19 -8.17 -1.88 -14.37
C GLY A 19 -8.03 -1.63 -15.88
N PRO A 20 -8.20 -2.66 -16.71
CA PRO A 20 -8.06 -2.55 -18.18
C PRO A 20 -8.99 -1.49 -18.80
N ASP A 21 -10.21 -1.35 -18.27
CA ASP A 21 -11.20 -0.40 -18.77
C ASP A 21 -10.79 1.06 -18.56
N TYR A 22 -10.04 1.37 -17.50
CA TYR A 22 -9.46 2.70 -17.28
C TYR A 22 -8.60 3.09 -18.49
N TRP A 23 -7.70 2.18 -18.90
CA TRP A 23 -6.78 2.43 -20.01
C TRP A 23 -7.50 2.52 -21.35
N ALA A 24 -8.53 1.68 -21.56
CA ALA A 24 -9.36 1.76 -22.76
C ALA A 24 -10.13 3.09 -22.88
N LYS A 25 -10.45 3.73 -21.75
CA LYS A 25 -11.18 5.01 -21.68
C LYS A 25 -10.29 6.18 -21.30
N LYS A 26 -8.97 6.05 -21.40
CA LYS A 26 -8.03 7.07 -20.92
C LYS A 26 -8.33 8.47 -21.48
N THR A 27 -8.59 8.59 -22.79
CA THR A 27 -8.93 9.87 -23.42
C THR A 27 -10.22 10.49 -22.86
N ILE A 28 -11.20 9.67 -22.45
CA ILE A 28 -12.42 10.15 -21.81
C ILE A 28 -12.10 10.69 -20.42
N HIS A 29 -11.32 9.95 -19.63
CA HIS A 29 -10.92 10.35 -18.28
C HIS A 29 -10.05 11.61 -18.28
N ASP A 30 -9.16 11.77 -19.26
CA ASP A 30 -8.32 12.96 -19.41
C ASP A 30 -9.14 14.21 -19.75
N ALA A 31 -10.34 14.05 -20.33
CA ALA A 31 -11.26 15.14 -20.65
C ALA A 31 -12.27 15.46 -19.52
N GLU A 32 -12.28 14.69 -18.41
CA GLU A 32 -13.18 14.93 -17.29
C GLU A 32 -12.84 16.24 -16.56
N VAL A 33 -13.88 17.02 -16.25
CA VAL A 33 -13.80 18.23 -15.44
C VAL A 33 -14.79 18.08 -14.29
N PRO A 34 -14.38 18.32 -13.02
CA PRO A 34 -15.28 18.19 -11.89
C PRO A 34 -16.40 19.24 -11.98
N LYS A 35 -17.60 18.88 -11.50
CA LYS A 35 -18.78 19.77 -11.53
C LYS A 35 -18.73 20.79 -10.40
N THR A 36 -17.82 21.75 -10.49
CA THR A 36 -17.58 22.78 -9.48
C THR A 36 -17.03 24.05 -10.10
N ASP A 37 -17.30 25.19 -9.45
CA ASP A 37 -16.71 26.49 -9.78
C ASP A 37 -15.48 26.83 -8.91
N ASP A 38 -15.10 25.94 -7.97
CA ASP A 38 -13.94 26.15 -7.11
C ASP A 38 -12.63 26.07 -7.94
N PRO A 39 -11.89 27.19 -8.09
CA PRO A 39 -10.68 27.21 -8.89
C PRO A 39 -9.59 26.28 -8.33
N LEU A 40 -9.55 26.04 -7.01
CA LEU A 40 -8.58 25.14 -6.40
C LEU A 40 -8.87 23.68 -6.75
N HIS A 41 -10.15 23.30 -6.77
CA HIS A 41 -10.56 21.96 -7.20
C HIS A 41 -10.28 21.76 -8.69
N LEU A 42 -10.63 22.73 -9.55
CA LEU A 42 -10.35 22.66 -10.98
C LEU A 42 -8.85 22.48 -11.27
N ALA A 43 -7.98 23.26 -10.60
CA ALA A 43 -6.53 23.14 -10.73
C ALA A 43 -6.01 21.78 -10.25
N ARG A 44 -6.56 21.25 -9.14
CA ARG A 44 -6.19 19.93 -8.64
C ARG A 44 -6.59 18.81 -9.59
N ALA A 45 -7.77 18.88 -10.20
CA ALA A 45 -8.21 17.91 -11.19
C ALA A 45 -7.32 17.93 -12.45
N GLN A 46 -6.92 19.12 -12.92
CA GLN A 46 -5.93 19.26 -13.99
C GLN A 46 -4.59 18.62 -13.62
N GLN A 47 -4.11 18.85 -12.40
CA GLN A 47 -2.88 18.24 -11.91
C GLN A 47 -2.99 16.70 -11.82
N ALA A 48 -4.15 16.17 -11.42
CA ALA A 48 -4.39 14.73 -11.40
C ALA A 48 -4.33 14.12 -12.81
N THR A 49 -4.87 14.81 -13.82
CA THR A 49 -4.76 14.40 -15.22
C THR A 49 -3.30 14.48 -15.73
N ALA A 50 -2.56 15.53 -15.37
CA ALA A 50 -1.14 15.63 -15.70
C ALA A 50 -0.34 14.47 -15.06
N PHE A 51 -0.60 14.15 -13.78
CA PHE A 51 0.00 12.99 -13.11
C PHE A 51 -0.33 11.67 -13.82
N ALA A 52 -1.59 11.46 -14.22
CA ALA A 52 -2.01 10.27 -14.97
C ALA A 52 -1.32 10.14 -16.35
N ASN A 53 -0.80 11.24 -16.89
CA ASN A 53 -0.01 11.30 -18.12
C ASN A 53 1.50 11.32 -17.87
N LEU A 54 1.96 11.18 -16.62
CA LEU A 54 3.36 11.28 -16.22
C LEU A 54 4.00 12.66 -16.49
N GLU A 55 3.18 13.70 -16.53
CA GLU A 55 3.59 15.09 -16.83
C GLU A 55 3.68 15.97 -15.58
N GLY A 56 3.33 15.44 -14.40
CA GLY A 56 3.35 16.20 -13.15
C GLY A 56 3.35 15.31 -11.91
N PRO A 57 3.61 15.90 -10.73
CA PRO A 57 3.56 15.17 -9.47
C PRO A 57 2.12 14.86 -9.06
N ASN A 58 1.95 13.81 -8.26
CA ASN A 58 0.66 13.46 -7.69
C ASN A 58 0.12 14.61 -6.81
N PRO A 59 -1.09 15.14 -7.09
CA PRO A 59 -1.66 16.26 -6.32
C PRO A 59 -1.96 15.93 -4.85
N PHE A 60 -2.03 14.64 -4.50
CA PHE A 60 -2.35 14.18 -3.16
C PHE A 60 -1.12 13.74 -2.35
N LYS A 61 0.09 14.03 -2.83
CA LYS A 61 1.34 13.58 -2.20
C LYS A 61 1.38 13.95 -0.71
N GLY A 62 1.58 12.96 0.16
CA GLY A 62 1.66 13.15 1.61
C GLY A 62 0.32 13.33 2.33
N MET A 63 -0.81 13.21 1.63
CA MET A 63 -2.14 13.20 2.25
C MET A 63 -2.31 11.96 3.15
N ASN A 64 -3.10 12.07 4.22
CA ASN A 64 -3.31 10.92 5.12
C ASN A 64 -4.17 9.82 4.48
N ARG A 65 -4.04 8.59 4.99
CA ARG A 65 -4.64 7.38 4.42
C ARG A 65 -6.16 7.44 4.38
N GLU A 66 -6.79 7.98 5.42
CA GLU A 66 -8.25 8.10 5.50
C GLU A 66 -8.79 9.04 4.41
N GLN A 67 -8.16 10.20 4.20
CA GLN A 67 -8.55 11.12 3.14
C GLN A 67 -8.31 10.54 1.75
N LEU A 68 -7.17 9.88 1.53
CA LEU A 68 -6.89 9.20 0.27
C LEU A 68 -7.95 8.14 -0.04
N SER A 69 -8.36 7.35 0.96
CA SER A 69 -9.41 6.35 0.81
C SER A 69 -10.78 6.97 0.51
N LEU A 70 -11.12 8.12 1.11
CA LEU A 70 -12.37 8.81 0.79
C LEU A 70 -12.41 9.29 -0.66
N ILE A 71 -11.28 9.75 -1.20
CA ILE A 71 -11.17 10.20 -2.58
C ILE A 71 -11.18 8.99 -3.53
N ALA A 72 -10.27 8.02 -3.34
CA ALA A 72 -10.12 6.87 -4.23
C ALA A 72 -11.42 6.08 -4.44
N TYR A 73 -12.19 5.92 -3.36
CA TYR A 73 -13.44 5.16 -3.33
C TYR A 73 -14.70 6.04 -3.41
N ASP A 74 -14.57 7.31 -3.79
CA ASP A 74 -15.73 8.19 -3.99
C ASP A 74 -16.65 7.67 -5.11
N GLU A 75 -17.94 7.66 -4.83
CA GLU A 75 -19.02 7.33 -5.76
C GLU A 75 -19.96 8.51 -6.00
N SER A 76 -19.77 9.63 -5.28
CA SER A 76 -20.65 10.80 -5.41
C SER A 76 -20.48 11.52 -6.74
N GLY A 77 -19.35 11.29 -7.43
CA GLY A 77 -18.98 12.01 -8.66
C GLY A 77 -18.40 13.39 -8.36
N THR A 78 -17.97 13.63 -7.11
CA THR A 78 -17.28 14.86 -6.72
C THR A 78 -15.89 14.93 -7.36
N PHE A 79 -15.19 13.79 -7.39
CA PHE A 79 -13.84 13.67 -7.95
C PHE A 79 -13.89 13.03 -9.33
N THR A 80 -13.01 13.48 -10.24
CA THR A 80 -12.80 12.82 -11.54
C THR A 80 -12.15 11.45 -11.35
N VAL A 81 -12.22 10.59 -12.37
CA VAL A 81 -11.55 9.29 -12.37
C VAL A 81 -10.03 9.45 -12.19
N ASN A 82 -9.42 10.48 -12.79
CA ASN A 82 -8.00 10.76 -12.64
C ASN A 82 -7.64 11.24 -11.21
N GLU A 83 -8.50 12.01 -10.54
CA GLU A 83 -8.30 12.34 -9.12
C GLU A 83 -8.38 11.10 -8.23
N ARG A 84 -9.38 10.24 -8.45
CA ARG A 84 -9.53 8.99 -7.71
C ARG A 84 -8.33 8.06 -7.90
N ARG A 85 -7.83 7.95 -9.13
CA ARG A 85 -6.61 7.21 -9.46
C ARG A 85 -5.39 7.78 -8.74
N ALA A 86 -5.20 9.10 -8.77
CA ALA A 86 -4.07 9.75 -8.11
C ALA A 86 -4.09 9.48 -6.59
N ALA A 87 -5.26 9.58 -5.95
CA ALA A 87 -5.40 9.25 -4.54
C ALA A 87 -5.08 7.77 -4.24
N TRP A 88 -5.56 6.84 -5.08
CA TRP A 88 -5.23 5.42 -4.95
C TRP A 88 -3.72 5.14 -5.11
N CYS A 89 -3.06 5.77 -6.08
CA CYS A 89 -1.62 5.62 -6.30
C CYS A 89 -0.80 6.13 -5.11
N GLU A 90 -1.14 7.29 -4.56
CA GLU A 90 -0.43 7.79 -3.36
C GLU A 90 -0.66 6.86 -2.16
N ALA A 91 -1.88 6.37 -2.00
CA ALA A 91 -2.19 5.41 -0.95
C ALA A 91 -1.32 4.15 -1.11
N TYR A 92 -1.28 3.58 -2.31
CA TYR A 92 -0.46 2.42 -2.63
C TYR A 92 1.03 2.66 -2.33
N ASP A 93 1.59 3.82 -2.76
CA ASP A 93 2.98 4.18 -2.48
C ASP A 93 3.28 4.26 -0.98
N GLN A 94 2.36 4.80 -0.19
CA GLN A 94 2.50 4.87 1.28
C GLN A 94 2.45 3.49 1.94
N ASP A 95 1.57 2.59 1.47
CA ASP A 95 1.49 1.20 1.95
C ASP A 95 2.79 0.45 1.66
N GLU A 96 3.28 0.50 0.42
CA GLU A 96 4.55 -0.14 0.02
C GLU A 96 5.74 0.38 0.84
N ALA A 97 5.84 1.70 1.03
CA ALA A 97 6.90 2.29 1.85
C ALA A 97 6.83 1.79 3.31
N GLN A 98 5.64 1.70 3.89
CA GLN A 98 5.45 1.22 5.25
C GLN A 98 5.75 -0.28 5.37
N ARG A 99 5.35 -1.08 4.38
CA ARG A 99 5.68 -2.51 4.32
C ARG A 99 7.18 -2.75 4.28
N ARG A 100 7.94 -1.97 3.51
CA ARG A 100 9.42 -2.05 3.50
C ARG A 100 10.04 -1.77 4.87
N ILE A 101 9.55 -0.75 5.56
CA ILE A 101 10.01 -0.42 6.92
C ILE A 101 9.72 -1.58 7.88
N LEU A 102 8.52 -2.16 7.82
CA LEU A 102 8.15 -3.31 8.66
C LEU A 102 8.99 -4.55 8.34
N CYS A 103 9.26 -4.84 7.06
CA CYS A 103 10.13 -5.94 6.65
C CYS A 103 11.55 -5.78 7.21
N ALA A 104 12.12 -4.57 7.11
CA ALA A 104 13.45 -4.28 7.65
C ALA A 104 13.52 -4.48 9.17
N LYS A 105 12.48 -4.05 9.91
CA LYS A 105 12.38 -4.27 11.36
C LYS A 105 12.30 -5.74 11.73
N ILE A 106 11.50 -6.52 10.99
CA ILE A 106 11.35 -7.97 11.19
C ILE A 106 12.68 -8.68 11.04
N VAL A 107 13.41 -8.42 9.95
CA VAL A 107 14.73 -9.01 9.70
C VAL A 107 15.71 -8.62 10.81
N ASP A 108 15.68 -7.37 11.25
CA ASP A 108 16.58 -6.88 12.31
C ASP A 108 16.30 -7.52 13.67
N GLU A 109 15.03 -7.55 14.09
CA GLU A 109 14.62 -8.14 15.37
C GLU A 109 14.92 -9.64 15.42
N TYR A 110 14.62 -10.34 14.32
CA TYR A 110 14.89 -11.76 14.18
C TYR A 110 16.40 -12.04 14.30
N ASN A 111 17.24 -11.32 13.56
CA ASN A 111 18.69 -11.52 13.61
C ASN A 111 19.29 -11.25 15.01
N ARG A 112 18.69 -10.33 15.78
CA ARG A 112 19.15 -10.00 17.13
C ARG A 112 18.68 -10.98 18.20
N THR A 113 17.49 -11.57 18.04
CA THR A 113 16.79 -12.24 19.15
C THR A 113 16.27 -13.63 18.83
N GLY A 114 16.21 -14.02 17.55
CA GLY A 114 15.51 -15.21 17.06
C GLY A 114 13.98 -15.11 17.13
N LYS A 115 13.42 -13.91 17.40
CA LYS A 115 11.98 -13.65 17.58
C LYS A 115 11.57 -12.35 16.87
N VAL A 116 10.26 -12.13 16.74
CA VAL A 116 9.68 -10.95 16.06
C VAL A 116 8.46 -10.33 16.77
N VAL A 117 8.38 -10.42 18.10
CA VAL A 117 7.20 -9.98 18.86
C VAL A 117 6.95 -8.48 18.69
N ASP A 118 8.02 -7.67 18.77
CA ASP A 118 7.89 -6.21 18.68
C ASP A 118 7.44 -5.80 17.28
N SER A 119 8.00 -6.45 16.26
CA SER A 119 7.61 -6.23 14.88
C SER A 119 6.19 -6.69 14.59
N LEU A 120 5.72 -7.80 15.16
CA LEU A 120 4.32 -8.24 15.02
C LEU A 120 3.34 -7.23 15.64
N LEU A 121 3.72 -6.56 16.74
CA LEU A 121 2.93 -5.46 17.31
C LEU A 121 2.86 -4.25 16.35
N ASP A 122 3.98 -3.90 15.71
CA ASP A 122 4.03 -2.84 14.70
C ASP A 122 3.16 -3.18 13.47
N VAL A 123 3.15 -4.44 13.02
CA VAL A 123 2.30 -4.93 11.93
C VAL A 123 0.82 -4.85 12.30
N LEU A 124 0.46 -5.30 13.51
CA LEU A 124 -0.90 -5.21 14.02
C LEU A 124 -1.38 -3.76 14.11
N LYS A 125 -0.51 -2.85 14.57
CA LYS A 125 -0.79 -1.41 14.61
C LYS A 125 -1.02 -0.86 13.20
N PHE A 126 -0.18 -1.23 12.25
CA PHE A 126 -0.33 -0.82 10.86
C PHE A 126 -1.66 -1.29 10.27
N TYR A 127 -1.97 -2.59 10.37
CA TYR A 127 -3.25 -3.15 9.91
C TYR A 127 -4.46 -2.41 10.49
N LYS A 128 -4.44 -2.11 11.79
CA LYS A 128 -5.53 -1.38 12.45
C LYS A 128 -5.68 0.08 12.03
N SER A 129 -4.62 0.68 11.51
CA SER A 129 -4.67 2.04 10.97
C SER A 129 -5.26 2.10 9.56
N LEU A 130 -5.42 0.96 8.87
CA LEU A 130 -5.97 0.95 7.53
C LEU A 130 -7.49 1.19 7.54
N PRO A 131 -8.03 1.91 6.56
CA PRO A 131 -9.46 1.97 6.28
C PRO A 131 -10.08 0.57 6.17
N ALA A 132 -11.32 0.41 6.63
CA ALA A 132 -11.99 -0.91 6.65
C ALA A 132 -12.08 -1.56 5.25
N ILE A 133 -12.18 -0.76 4.20
CA ILE A 133 -12.19 -1.24 2.81
C ILE A 133 -10.82 -1.76 2.38
N ASP A 134 -9.73 -1.11 2.80
CA ASP A 134 -8.35 -1.55 2.56
C ASP A 134 -8.05 -2.85 3.31
N GLN A 135 -8.43 -2.92 4.60
CA GLN A 135 -8.34 -4.16 5.38
C GLN A 135 -9.05 -5.29 4.64
N ALA A 136 -10.28 -5.04 4.19
CA ALA A 136 -11.12 -6.02 3.53
C ALA A 136 -10.52 -6.53 2.20
N MET A 137 -9.96 -5.64 1.40
CA MET A 137 -9.40 -5.96 0.08
C MET A 137 -8.08 -6.71 0.16
N GLN A 138 -7.21 -6.34 1.10
CA GLN A 138 -5.80 -6.73 1.06
C GLN A 138 -5.47 -7.90 1.99
N PHE A 139 -6.27 -8.13 3.03
CA PHE A 139 -5.96 -9.09 4.08
C PHE A 139 -7.05 -10.15 4.21
N PRO A 140 -6.75 -11.36 4.73
CA PRO A 140 -7.76 -12.35 5.07
C PRO A 140 -8.61 -11.90 6.27
N ALA A 141 -9.81 -12.49 6.42
CA ALA A 141 -10.77 -12.06 7.45
C ALA A 141 -10.27 -12.29 8.89
N ASP A 142 -9.44 -13.31 9.09
CA ASP A 142 -8.87 -13.72 10.36
C ASP A 142 -7.45 -13.15 10.61
N TYR A 143 -6.99 -12.22 9.77
CA TYR A 143 -5.64 -11.66 9.82
C TYR A 143 -5.24 -11.13 11.20
N GLU A 144 -6.10 -10.32 11.83
CA GLU A 144 -5.83 -9.81 13.18
C GLU A 144 -5.75 -10.94 14.22
N ALA A 145 -6.59 -11.96 14.10
CA ALA A 145 -6.56 -13.10 15.02
C ALA A 145 -5.26 -13.91 14.85
N GLN A 146 -4.79 -14.10 13.62
CA GLN A 146 -3.51 -14.73 13.32
C GLN A 146 -2.34 -13.95 13.94
N LEU A 147 -2.30 -12.61 13.76
CA LEU A 147 -1.26 -11.77 14.36
C LEU A 147 -1.26 -11.86 15.89
N ARG A 148 -2.44 -11.75 16.53
CA ARG A 148 -2.57 -11.85 17.98
C ARG A 148 -2.14 -13.22 18.51
N SER A 149 -2.50 -14.30 17.82
CA SER A 149 -2.10 -15.66 18.19
C SER A 149 -0.57 -15.80 18.21
N ARG A 150 0.11 -15.27 17.19
CA ARG A 150 1.58 -15.30 17.10
C ARG A 150 2.28 -14.45 18.16
N ILE A 151 1.72 -13.27 18.46
CA ILE A 151 2.20 -12.43 19.57
C ILE A 151 2.09 -13.20 20.90
N LEU A 152 0.96 -13.86 21.15
CA LEU A 152 0.75 -14.67 22.36
C LEU A 152 1.68 -15.90 22.43
N ALA A 153 1.99 -16.51 21.29
CA ALA A 153 2.95 -17.61 21.18
C ALA A 153 4.41 -17.15 21.33
N GLY A 154 4.67 -15.86 21.56
CA GLY A 154 6.00 -15.32 21.80
C GLY A 154 6.79 -14.99 20.53
N GLY A 155 6.13 -14.89 19.37
CA GLY A 155 6.71 -14.42 18.11
C GLY A 155 7.85 -15.28 17.59
N SER A 156 7.89 -16.56 17.99
CA SER A 156 8.80 -17.55 17.42
C SER A 156 8.38 -17.82 15.98
N SER A 157 9.34 -17.83 15.06
CA SER A 157 9.14 -18.30 13.70
C SER A 157 10.34 -19.14 13.28
N GLU A 158 10.06 -20.16 12.48
CA GLU A 158 11.07 -21.11 12.00
C GLU A 158 11.82 -20.56 10.78
N SER A 159 11.27 -19.56 10.08
CA SER A 159 11.92 -18.94 8.91
C SER A 159 11.42 -17.53 8.58
N LEU A 160 12.24 -16.75 7.88
CA LEU A 160 11.83 -15.46 7.31
C LEU A 160 10.72 -15.60 6.25
N GLU A 161 10.60 -16.76 5.61
CA GLU A 161 9.53 -17.04 4.63
C GLU A 161 8.16 -17.14 5.31
N GLU A 162 8.11 -17.77 6.48
CA GLU A 162 6.90 -17.82 7.29
C GLU A 162 6.48 -16.40 7.72
N LEU A 163 7.45 -15.58 8.15
CA LEU A 163 7.26 -14.17 8.51
C LEU A 163 6.77 -13.31 7.34
N SER A 164 7.31 -13.54 6.14
CA SER A 164 6.88 -12.86 4.91
C SER A 164 5.43 -13.19 4.56
N SER A 165 5.03 -14.46 4.67
CA SER A 165 3.65 -14.90 4.41
C SER A 165 2.64 -14.24 5.36
N ILE A 166 3.04 -13.98 6.62
CA ILE A 166 2.20 -13.38 7.66
C ILE A 166 2.01 -11.87 7.48
N LEU A 167 2.88 -11.18 6.75
CA LEU A 167 2.72 -9.74 6.49
C LEU A 167 1.63 -9.41 5.46
N GLY A 168 1.04 -10.43 4.82
CA GLY A 168 0.09 -10.27 3.73
C GLY A 168 0.79 -10.26 2.36
N LEU A 169 0.10 -10.79 1.36
CA LEU A 169 0.61 -10.99 -0.01
C LEU A 169 1.19 -9.69 -0.59
N GLY A 170 2.41 -9.78 -1.11
CA GLY A 170 3.20 -8.68 -1.69
C GLY A 170 4.62 -8.56 -1.12
N ALA A 171 4.85 -9.00 0.13
CA ALA A 171 6.15 -8.85 0.80
C ALA A 171 7.27 -9.78 0.28
N GLU A 172 6.92 -10.85 -0.45
CA GLU A 172 7.89 -11.83 -0.98
C GLU A 172 8.99 -11.20 -1.84
N LEU A 173 8.65 -10.16 -2.62
CA LEU A 173 9.62 -9.45 -3.47
C LEU A 173 10.59 -8.58 -2.65
N ASP A 174 10.13 -7.96 -1.56
CA ASP A 174 10.96 -7.09 -0.72
C ASP A 174 11.83 -7.90 0.26
N PHE A 175 11.36 -9.01 0.84
CA PHE A 175 12.17 -9.83 1.75
C PHE A 175 13.41 -10.43 1.09
N LYS A 176 13.28 -10.89 -0.14
CA LYS A 176 14.40 -11.49 -0.89
C LYS A 176 15.47 -10.44 -1.20
N GLN A 177 15.08 -9.21 -1.54
CA GLN A 177 16.02 -8.12 -1.77
C GLN A 177 16.64 -7.59 -0.46
N ILE A 178 15.84 -7.43 0.60
CA ILE A 178 16.31 -6.91 1.89
C ILE A 178 17.25 -7.89 2.60
N SER A 179 16.95 -9.20 2.58
CA SER A 179 17.84 -10.23 3.14
C SER A 179 19.18 -10.34 2.41
N GLN A 180 19.19 -10.19 1.07
CA GLN A 180 20.42 -10.16 0.27
C GLN A 180 21.25 -8.87 0.48
N SER A 181 20.61 -7.78 0.89
CA SER A 181 21.26 -6.47 1.05
C SER A 181 22.10 -6.32 2.33
N LYS A 182 21.86 -7.12 3.38
CA LYS A 182 22.61 -7.02 4.66
C LYS A 182 24.00 -7.70 4.63
N ASP A 183 24.23 -8.65 3.73
CA ASP A 183 25.55 -9.33 3.57
C ASP A 183 26.43 -8.74 2.45
N ALA A 184 25.94 -7.75 1.71
CA ALA A 184 26.74 -7.04 0.71
C ALA A 184 27.82 -6.11 1.33
N ASN A 185 27.80 -5.88 2.66
CA ASN A 185 28.64 -4.87 3.31
C ASN A 185 29.95 -5.38 3.96
N ALA A 186 30.25 -6.68 3.90
CA ALA A 186 31.55 -7.22 4.32
C ALA A 186 32.42 -7.76 3.15
N THR A 187 31.85 -8.00 1.97
CA THR A 187 32.55 -8.73 0.88
C THR A 187 32.43 -8.06 -0.49
N LEU A 188 32.28 -6.72 -0.55
CA LEU A 188 32.37 -5.94 -1.80
C LEU A 188 33.35 -4.77 -1.73
N LYS A 189 34.27 -4.76 -0.75
CA LYS A 189 35.45 -3.87 -0.74
C LYS A 189 36.78 -4.58 -1.04
N SER A 190 36.79 -5.90 -1.23
CA SER A 190 38.03 -6.66 -1.52
C SER A 190 38.14 -7.20 -2.95
N SER A 191 37.12 -7.01 -3.80
CA SER A 191 37.07 -7.60 -5.15
C SER A 191 37.24 -6.60 -6.31
N PHE A 192 37.65 -5.36 -6.03
CA PHE A 192 38.01 -4.37 -7.06
C PHE A 192 39.51 -4.00 -7.12
N ASN A 193 40.37 -4.83 -6.54
CA ASN A 193 41.81 -4.87 -6.86
C ASN A 193 42.18 -6.25 -7.45
N ALA A 194 41.67 -6.52 -8.65
CA ALA A 194 42.23 -7.45 -9.63
C ALA A 194 41.66 -7.11 -11.01
#